data_AF-A0A093X944-F1
#
_entry.id   AF-A0A093X944-F1
#
_cell.length_a   1.000
_cell.length_b   1.000
_cell.length_c   1.000
_cell.angle_alpha   90.00
_cell.angle_beta   90.00
_cell.angle_gamma   90.00
#
_symmetry.space_group_name_H-M   'P 1'
#
loop_
_entity.id
_entity.type
_entity.pdbx_description
1 polymer ?
#
loop_
_entity_poly.entity_id
_entity_poly.type
_entity_poly.pdbx_seq_one_letter_code
_entity_poly.pdbx_strand_id
1 'polypeptide(L)'
;MASSSELGVVLVVGGCGYLGSNLVKALQAESTCTAIHVSNVDGIRNLLKATRETENTRAFIYTGSHSALEQMPVIKQTEETAKLYSEFSKDANPYAKSKAIADAEVQAADTPSALTTAVIRIPELYGENDDNCANTTCSLAITNHSFEFVYVEKACEAHILAAKRILEGRLNGGQAFFISDGVSLPYFDFARKLYAGAGHPVPPDQIKVMPLWLVVSIAQLGE
;
A
#
# COMPACT_ATOMS: atom_id res chain seq x y z
N MET A 1 -15.62 -44.15 -6.78
CA MET A 1 -16.07 -42.77 -6.48
C MET A 1 -14.83 -41.99 -6.12
N ALA A 2 -14.40 -41.05 -6.97
CA ALA A 2 -13.26 -40.19 -6.65
C ALA A 2 -13.69 -39.24 -5.52
N SER A 3 -12.97 -39.26 -4.40
CA SER A 3 -13.11 -38.27 -3.33
C SER A 3 -12.81 -36.90 -3.94
N SER A 4 -13.79 -35.99 -3.89
CA SER A 4 -13.56 -34.57 -4.20
C SER A 4 -12.51 -34.06 -3.23
N SER A 5 -11.31 -33.77 -3.72
CA SER A 5 -10.21 -33.26 -2.89
C SER A 5 -10.52 -31.82 -2.49
N GLU A 6 -10.85 -31.60 -1.23
CA GLU A 6 -11.02 -30.24 -0.68
C GLU A 6 -9.66 -29.54 -0.56
N LEU A 7 -9.55 -28.30 -1.06
CA LEU A 7 -8.31 -27.53 -1.01
C LEU A 7 -7.95 -27.05 0.40
N GLY A 8 -8.95 -26.81 1.27
CA GLY A 8 -8.72 -26.33 2.64
C GLY A 8 -8.13 -24.91 2.68
N VAL A 9 -7.12 -24.71 3.54
CA VAL A 9 -6.45 -23.41 3.74
C VAL A 9 -5.27 -23.27 2.78
N VAL A 10 -5.24 -22.21 1.98
CA VAL A 10 -4.22 -22.00 0.94
C VAL A 10 -3.41 -20.72 1.20
N LEU A 11 -2.08 -20.84 1.27
CA LEU A 11 -1.14 -19.71 1.37
C LEU A 11 -0.57 -19.35 -0.01
N VAL A 12 -0.76 -18.10 -0.41
CA VAL A 12 -0.24 -17.51 -1.64
C VAL A 12 0.87 -16.51 -1.31
N VAL A 13 2.12 -16.89 -1.60
CA VAL A 13 3.29 -16.00 -1.48
C VAL A 13 3.40 -15.12 -2.72
N GLY A 14 3.45 -13.79 -2.52
CA GLY A 14 3.40 -12.83 -3.62
C GLY A 14 1.99 -12.60 -4.19
N GLY A 15 0.93 -12.87 -3.41
CA GLY A 15 -0.47 -12.77 -3.82
C GLY A 15 -0.95 -11.38 -4.29
N CYS A 16 -0.14 -10.34 -4.12
CA CYS A 16 -0.45 -8.98 -4.56
C CYS A 16 0.09 -8.64 -5.97
N GLY A 17 0.93 -9.48 -6.58
CA GLY A 17 1.39 -9.31 -7.98
C GLY A 17 0.33 -9.72 -9.02
N TYR A 18 0.62 -9.60 -10.32
CA TYR A 18 -0.34 -9.95 -11.39
C TYR A 18 -0.79 -11.42 -11.33
N LEU A 19 0.15 -12.37 -11.31
CA LEU A 19 -0.16 -13.79 -11.16
C LEU A 19 -0.81 -14.10 -9.80
N GLY A 20 -0.27 -13.54 -8.72
CA GLY A 20 -0.79 -13.74 -7.38
C GLY A 20 -2.23 -13.26 -7.20
N SER A 21 -2.58 -12.10 -7.75
CA SER A 21 -3.92 -11.52 -7.66
C SER A 21 -4.96 -12.28 -8.49
N ASN A 22 -4.59 -12.79 -9.66
CA ASN A 22 -5.44 -13.67 -10.46
C ASN A 22 -5.60 -15.06 -9.82
N LEU A 23 -4.54 -15.60 -9.22
CA LEU A 23 -4.59 -16.85 -8.47
C LEU A 23 -5.49 -16.73 -7.23
N VAL A 24 -5.40 -15.64 -6.48
CA VAL A 24 -6.32 -15.34 -5.37
C VAL A 24 -7.76 -15.25 -5.86
N LYS A 25 -8.04 -14.57 -6.98
CA LYS A 25 -9.39 -14.51 -7.56
C LYS A 25 -9.91 -15.89 -7.99
N ALA A 26 -9.07 -16.72 -8.60
CA ALA A 26 -9.43 -18.07 -9.01
C ALA A 26 -9.71 -18.97 -7.79
N LEU A 27 -8.90 -18.87 -6.74
CA LEU A 27 -9.11 -19.58 -5.48
C LEU A 27 -10.37 -19.11 -4.74
N GLN A 28 -10.73 -17.83 -4.81
CA GLN A 28 -11.98 -17.29 -4.25
C GLN A 28 -13.23 -17.82 -4.96
N ALA A 29 -13.11 -18.13 -6.25
CA ALA A 29 -14.19 -18.73 -7.02
C ALA A 29 -14.32 -20.24 -6.79
N GLU A 30 -13.34 -20.86 -6.10
CA GLU A 30 -13.36 -22.29 -5.85
C GLU A 30 -14.00 -22.63 -4.49
N SER A 31 -15.11 -23.36 -4.57
CA SER A 31 -15.99 -23.70 -3.44
C SER A 31 -15.33 -24.54 -2.35
N THR A 32 -14.23 -25.22 -2.66
CA THR A 32 -13.47 -26.05 -1.73
C THR A 32 -12.31 -25.33 -1.03
N CYS A 33 -12.03 -24.08 -1.41
CA CYS A 33 -11.06 -23.24 -0.73
C CYS A 33 -11.76 -22.48 0.41
N THR A 34 -11.42 -22.80 1.65
CA THR A 34 -12.10 -22.27 2.83
C THR A 34 -11.46 -20.99 3.36
N ALA A 35 -10.16 -20.79 3.09
CA ALA A 35 -9.43 -19.57 3.44
C ALA A 35 -8.23 -19.36 2.51
N ILE A 36 -8.00 -18.10 2.12
CA ILE A 36 -6.84 -17.69 1.30
C ILE A 36 -6.00 -16.72 2.10
N HIS A 37 -4.73 -17.08 2.28
CA HIS A 37 -3.75 -16.26 2.95
C HIS A 37 -2.82 -15.62 1.93
N VAL A 38 -2.77 -14.29 1.89
CA VAL A 38 -1.76 -13.57 1.11
C VAL A 38 -0.56 -13.32 2.01
N SER A 39 0.64 -13.68 1.58
CA SER A 39 1.86 -13.66 2.42
C SER A 39 2.13 -12.35 3.15
N ASN A 40 1.66 -11.22 2.64
CA ASN A 40 1.82 -9.93 3.31
C ASN A 40 1.07 -9.89 4.65
N VAL A 41 -0.11 -10.51 4.75
CA VAL A 41 -0.92 -10.54 5.97
C VAL A 41 -0.30 -11.50 6.98
N ASP A 42 0.01 -12.73 6.57
CA ASP A 42 0.64 -13.70 7.46
C ASP A 42 2.05 -13.27 7.91
N GLY A 43 2.79 -12.56 7.05
CA GLY A 43 4.05 -11.92 7.42
C GLY A 43 3.87 -10.95 8.59
N ILE A 44 2.82 -10.11 8.55
CA ILE A 44 2.52 -9.17 9.63
C ILE A 44 2.11 -9.91 10.91
N ARG A 45 1.26 -10.94 10.83
CA ARG A 45 0.89 -11.76 11.99
C ARG A 45 2.11 -12.40 12.65
N ASN A 46 3.03 -12.94 11.86
CA ASN A 46 4.27 -13.53 12.34
C ASN A 46 5.18 -12.50 13.01
N LEU A 47 5.33 -11.30 12.41
CA LEU A 47 6.11 -10.22 12.99
C LEU A 47 5.50 -9.73 14.31
N LEU A 48 4.18 -9.56 14.38
CA LEU A 48 3.49 -9.18 15.62
C LEU A 48 3.65 -10.24 16.72
N LYS A 49 3.55 -11.52 16.36
CA LYS A 49 3.80 -12.63 17.29
C LYS A 49 5.23 -12.58 17.83
N ALA A 50 6.23 -12.55 16.95
CA ALA A 50 7.64 -12.50 17.34
C ALA A 50 7.96 -11.27 18.20
N THR A 51 7.34 -10.13 17.88
CA THR A 51 7.48 -8.89 18.64
C THR A 51 6.98 -9.04 20.07
N ARG A 52 5.79 -9.66 20.26
CA ARG A 52 5.21 -9.90 21.59
C ARG A 52 6.00 -10.91 22.42
N GLU A 53 6.63 -11.88 21.77
CA GLU A 53 7.46 -12.90 22.42
C GLU A 53 8.85 -12.34 22.83
N THR A 54 9.20 -11.13 22.38
CA THR A 54 10.47 -10.49 22.71
C THR A 54 10.32 -9.52 23.87
N GLU A 55 10.97 -9.80 25.00
CA GLU A 55 10.84 -9.01 26.25
C GLU A 55 11.20 -7.52 26.12
N ASN A 56 12.10 -7.17 25.19
CA ASN A 56 12.62 -5.81 25.06
C ASN A 56 11.94 -4.97 23.97
N THR A 57 11.02 -5.55 23.18
CA THR A 57 10.41 -4.82 22.07
C THR A 57 9.17 -4.07 22.53
N ARG A 58 9.29 -2.74 22.61
CA ARG A 58 8.23 -1.87 23.14
C ARG A 58 7.42 -1.14 22.07
N ALA A 59 7.93 -1.06 20.83
CA ALA A 59 7.33 -0.31 19.75
C ALA A 59 7.29 -1.13 18.46
N PHE A 60 6.17 -1.09 17.74
CA PHE A 60 6.02 -1.68 16.42
C PHE A 60 5.43 -0.65 15.45
N ILE A 61 6.22 -0.27 14.44
CA ILE A 61 5.79 0.70 13.42
C ILE A 61 5.57 -0.03 12.10
N TYR A 62 4.35 0.06 11.57
CA TYR A 62 4.00 -0.52 10.28
C TYR A 62 3.92 0.53 9.18
N THR A 63 4.59 0.28 8.07
CA THR A 63 4.42 1.06 6.84
C THR A 63 3.18 0.62 6.09
N GLY A 64 2.08 1.33 6.35
CA GLY A 64 0.81 1.21 5.66
C GLY A 64 0.84 1.91 4.30
N SER A 65 -0.32 2.02 3.66
CA SER A 65 -0.46 2.67 2.35
C SER A 65 -1.83 3.34 2.26
N HIS A 66 -1.93 4.49 1.60
CA HIS A 66 -3.25 5.09 1.33
C HIS A 66 -4.17 4.17 0.52
N SER A 67 -3.60 3.24 -0.26
CA SER A 67 -4.35 2.32 -1.11
C SER A 67 -5.11 1.26 -0.31
N ALA A 68 -4.84 1.16 0.99
CA ALA A 68 -5.60 0.36 1.94
C ALA A 68 -7.01 0.91 2.20
N LEU A 69 -7.32 2.12 1.74
CA LEU A 69 -8.52 2.85 2.13
C LEU A 69 -9.54 2.93 1.01
N GLU A 70 -10.82 2.87 1.40
CA GLU A 70 -11.96 3.16 0.55
C GLU A 70 -11.81 4.56 -0.06
N GLN A 71 -11.66 4.63 -1.38
CA GLN A 71 -11.46 5.89 -2.09
C GLN A 71 -12.73 6.74 -2.04
N MET A 72 -12.60 7.99 -1.59
CA MET A 72 -13.69 8.97 -1.52
C MET A 72 -13.39 10.13 -2.49
N PRO A 73 -13.99 10.16 -3.70
CA PRO A 73 -13.54 11.04 -4.78
C PRO A 73 -13.58 12.54 -4.50
N VAL A 74 -14.35 12.98 -3.49
CA VAL A 74 -14.63 14.40 -3.23
C VAL A 74 -14.12 14.85 -1.86
N ILE A 75 -13.88 13.92 -0.94
CA ILE A 75 -13.61 14.24 0.46
C ILE A 75 -12.15 13.92 0.76
N LYS A 76 -11.40 14.95 1.18
CA LYS A 76 -10.06 14.75 1.73
C LYS A 76 -10.19 13.83 2.95
N GLN A 77 -9.53 12.69 2.89
CA GLN A 77 -9.52 11.74 3.99
C GLN A 77 -8.62 12.26 5.12
N THR A 78 -9.07 12.02 6.34
CA THR A 78 -8.36 12.30 7.58
C THR A 78 -8.31 11.02 8.41
N GLU A 79 -7.47 10.98 9.44
CA GLU A 79 -7.35 9.85 10.35
C GLU A 79 -8.69 9.41 10.93
N GLU A 80 -9.63 10.33 11.15
CA GLU A 80 -10.96 10.06 11.69
C GLU A 80 -11.99 9.58 10.64
N THR A 81 -11.78 9.94 9.37
CA THR A 81 -12.74 9.65 8.29
C THR A 81 -12.32 8.49 7.39
N ALA A 82 -11.04 8.10 7.46
CA ALA A 82 -10.47 7.03 6.67
C ALA A 82 -11.10 5.68 7.01
N LYS A 83 -11.60 4.97 5.99
CA LYS A 83 -12.14 3.61 6.13
C LYS A 83 -11.24 2.63 5.41
N LEU A 84 -10.78 1.61 6.13
CA LEU A 84 -10.00 0.53 5.56
C LEU A 84 -10.90 -0.37 4.72
N TYR A 85 -10.36 -0.84 3.59
CA TYR A 85 -10.98 -1.95 2.87
C TYR A 85 -11.03 -3.21 3.74
N SER A 86 -12.03 -4.05 3.48
CA SER A 86 -12.14 -5.38 4.07
C SER A 86 -11.82 -6.45 3.03
N GLU A 87 -11.68 -7.69 3.48
CA GLU A 87 -11.59 -8.86 2.59
C GLU A 87 -12.78 -8.93 1.61
N PHE A 88 -13.96 -8.46 2.04
CA PHE A 88 -15.21 -8.48 1.29
C PHE A 88 -15.39 -7.28 0.33
N SER A 89 -14.49 -6.29 0.36
CA SER A 89 -14.59 -5.10 -0.50
C SER A 89 -14.41 -5.49 -1.98
N LYS A 90 -15.49 -5.50 -2.77
CA LYS A 90 -15.45 -6.00 -4.16
C LYS A 90 -14.65 -5.11 -5.10
N ASP A 91 -14.63 -3.80 -4.83
CA ASP A 91 -14.00 -2.80 -5.68
C ASP A 91 -12.50 -2.61 -5.40
N ALA A 92 -11.96 -3.29 -4.37
CA ALA A 92 -10.56 -3.22 -3.99
C ALA A 92 -9.74 -4.33 -4.66
N ASN A 93 -8.57 -3.96 -5.19
CA ASN A 93 -7.62 -4.96 -5.69
C ASN A 93 -6.99 -5.76 -4.52
N PRO A 94 -6.41 -6.94 -4.77
CA PRO A 94 -5.85 -7.77 -3.69
C PRO A 94 -4.72 -7.11 -2.88
N TYR A 95 -3.90 -6.24 -3.51
CA TYR A 95 -2.88 -5.48 -2.79
C TYR A 95 -3.51 -4.54 -1.75
N ALA A 96 -4.50 -3.74 -2.17
CA ALA A 96 -5.26 -2.83 -1.32
C ALA A 96 -5.87 -3.56 -0.12
N LYS A 97 -6.53 -4.71 -0.36
CA LYS A 97 -7.07 -5.55 0.72
C LYS A 97 -5.99 -6.04 1.67
N SER A 98 -4.87 -6.54 1.15
CA SER A 98 -3.77 -7.06 1.98
C SER A 98 -3.18 -5.98 2.89
N LYS A 99 -3.00 -4.76 2.37
CA LYS A 99 -2.53 -3.60 3.15
C LYS A 99 -3.56 -3.15 4.18
N ALA A 100 -4.85 -3.22 3.85
CA ALA A 100 -5.93 -2.85 4.75
C ALA A 100 -6.09 -3.80 5.94
N ILE A 101 -6.02 -5.11 5.69
CA ILE A 101 -6.06 -6.13 6.74
C ILE A 101 -4.86 -5.97 7.68
N ALA A 102 -3.65 -5.81 7.12
CA ALA A 102 -2.44 -5.59 7.92
C ALA A 102 -2.50 -4.31 8.77
N ASP A 103 -2.99 -3.21 8.21
CA ASP A 103 -3.20 -1.95 8.93
C ASP A 103 -4.15 -2.15 10.13
N ALA A 104 -5.30 -2.80 9.92
CA ALA A 104 -6.26 -3.10 10.98
C ALA A 104 -5.66 -4.03 12.05
N GLU A 105 -4.93 -5.08 11.65
CA GLU A 105 -4.30 -6.02 12.59
C GLU A 105 -3.22 -5.35 13.44
N VAL A 106 -2.42 -4.45 12.88
CA VAL A 106 -1.39 -3.71 13.63
C VAL A 106 -2.03 -2.74 14.61
N GLN A 107 -3.08 -2.02 14.21
CA GLN A 107 -3.81 -1.14 15.13
C GLN A 107 -4.42 -1.95 16.30
N ALA A 108 -5.06 -3.08 16.00
CA ALA A 108 -5.65 -3.96 17.02
C ALA A 108 -4.61 -4.69 17.88
N ALA A 109 -3.37 -4.77 17.41
CA ALA A 109 -2.30 -5.45 18.12
C ALA A 109 -1.71 -4.63 19.28
N ASP A 110 -2.09 -3.36 19.40
CA ASP A 110 -1.70 -2.50 20.50
C ASP A 110 -2.08 -3.10 21.85
N THR A 111 -1.12 -3.16 22.76
CA THR A 111 -1.32 -3.64 24.12
C THR A 111 -0.59 -2.69 25.05
N PRO A 112 -1.31 -1.71 25.64
CA PRO A 112 -0.72 -0.72 26.53
C PRO A 112 0.16 -1.38 27.60
N SER A 113 1.37 -0.87 27.78
CA SER A 113 2.42 -1.39 28.69
C SER A 113 3.20 -2.62 28.22
N ALA A 114 2.77 -3.33 27.16
CA ALA A 114 3.50 -4.48 26.61
C ALA A 114 4.08 -4.18 25.22
N LEU A 115 3.23 -3.75 24.29
CA LEU A 115 3.63 -3.43 22.92
C LEU A 115 2.78 -2.27 22.41
N THR A 116 3.43 -1.15 22.09
CA THR A 116 2.73 0.00 21.51
C THR A 116 2.91 -0.01 19.99
N THR A 117 1.82 0.05 19.25
CA THR A 117 1.85 -0.01 17.77
C THR A 117 1.50 1.33 17.14
N ALA A 118 2.00 1.58 15.92
CA ALA A 118 1.51 2.68 15.09
C ALA A 118 1.59 2.30 13.60
N VAL A 119 0.68 2.87 12.81
CA VAL A 119 0.67 2.71 11.34
C VAL A 119 0.99 4.03 10.67
N ILE A 120 1.92 4.01 9.73
CA ILE A 120 2.28 5.16 8.90
C ILE A 120 1.73 4.91 7.49
N ARG A 121 0.65 5.61 7.14
CA ARG A 121 0.01 5.53 5.82
C ARG A 121 0.69 6.50 4.88
N ILE A 122 1.48 5.95 3.97
CA ILE A 122 2.19 6.72 2.95
C ILE A 122 1.45 6.67 1.60
N PRO A 123 1.51 7.76 0.83
CA PRO A 123 1.13 7.78 -0.56
C PRO A 123 2.28 7.26 -1.44
N GLU A 124 2.29 7.64 -2.72
CA GLU A 124 3.40 7.34 -3.62
C GLU A 124 4.70 7.97 -3.09
N LEU A 125 5.76 7.16 -3.02
CA LEU A 125 7.08 7.60 -2.59
C LEU A 125 7.85 8.17 -3.79
N TYR A 126 8.74 9.12 -3.52
CA TYR A 126 9.78 9.54 -4.46
C TYR A 126 11.04 9.93 -3.70
N GLY A 127 12.18 9.92 -4.39
CA GLY A 127 13.45 10.37 -3.81
C GLY A 127 14.63 9.72 -4.51
N GLU A 128 15.82 9.84 -3.92
CA GLU A 128 17.01 9.21 -4.48
C GLU A 128 16.86 7.68 -4.54
N ASN A 129 17.36 7.09 -5.63
CA ASN A 129 17.31 5.65 -5.89
C ASN A 129 15.89 5.08 -6.07
N ASP A 130 14.89 5.91 -6.35
CA ASP A 130 13.56 5.43 -6.75
C ASP A 130 13.51 5.13 -8.26
N ASP A 131 13.63 3.85 -8.59
CA ASP A 131 13.53 3.36 -9.96
C ASP A 131 12.09 3.39 -10.50
N ASN A 132 11.05 3.54 -9.67
CA ASN A 132 9.65 3.50 -10.11
C ASN A 132 9.18 4.84 -10.67
N CYS A 133 9.44 5.95 -9.96
CA CYS A 133 9.10 7.29 -10.45
C CYS A 133 10.05 7.77 -11.55
N ALA A 134 11.31 7.29 -11.56
CA ALA A 134 12.29 7.68 -12.57
C ALA A 134 12.04 6.99 -13.93
N ASN A 135 11.62 5.72 -13.94
CA ASN A 135 11.45 4.95 -15.18
C ASN A 135 10.11 5.14 -15.89
N THR A 136 9.15 5.88 -15.31
CA THR A 136 7.92 6.21 -16.02
C THR A 136 8.24 7.20 -17.14
N THR A 137 8.19 6.70 -18.38
CA THR A 137 8.48 7.49 -19.58
C THR A 137 7.56 8.70 -19.59
N CYS A 138 8.15 9.89 -19.42
CA CYS A 138 7.49 11.18 -19.18
C CYS A 138 6.54 11.67 -20.29
N SER A 139 6.33 10.87 -21.34
CA SER A 139 5.55 11.24 -22.52
C SER A 139 4.19 10.56 -22.61
N LEU A 140 3.84 9.63 -21.70
CA LEU A 140 2.62 8.82 -21.80
C LEU A 140 1.63 9.13 -20.67
N ALA A 141 0.78 10.14 -20.84
CA ALA A 141 -0.29 10.38 -19.87
C ALA A 141 -1.46 9.41 -20.11
N ILE A 142 -1.77 8.57 -19.11
CA ILE A 142 -2.84 7.56 -19.18
C ILE A 142 -4.10 8.03 -18.44
N THR A 143 -3.95 8.77 -17.34
CA THR A 143 -5.05 9.22 -16.49
C THR A 143 -4.81 10.65 -16.01
N ASN A 144 -5.91 11.35 -15.68
CA ASN A 144 -5.88 12.69 -15.09
C ASN A 144 -6.22 12.66 -13.59
N HIS A 145 -5.99 11.51 -12.94
CA HIS A 145 -6.23 11.37 -11.51
C HIS A 145 -5.10 12.04 -10.73
N SER A 146 -5.48 12.76 -9.68
CA SER A 146 -4.53 13.39 -8.78
C SER A 146 -4.06 12.39 -7.72
N PHE A 147 -2.77 12.45 -7.41
CA PHE A 147 -2.09 11.64 -6.41
C PHE A 147 -1.44 12.57 -5.40
N GLU A 148 -1.30 12.11 -4.16
CA GLU A 148 -0.36 12.70 -3.22
C GLU A 148 0.98 11.97 -3.30
N PHE A 149 2.03 12.64 -2.85
CA PHE A 149 3.39 12.12 -2.86
C PHE A 149 4.05 12.41 -1.52
N VAL A 150 5.06 11.61 -1.18
CA VAL A 150 5.90 11.89 -0.02
C VAL A 150 7.37 11.60 -0.35
N TYR A 151 8.24 12.52 0.04
CA TYR A 151 9.67 12.30 -0.09
C TYR A 151 10.16 11.18 0.84
N VAL A 152 10.97 10.27 0.32
CA VAL A 152 11.38 9.04 1.03
C VAL A 152 12.03 9.32 2.38
N GLU A 153 12.91 10.31 2.48
CA GLU A 153 13.55 10.65 3.76
C GLU A 153 12.53 11.20 4.77
N LYS A 154 11.49 11.93 4.30
CA LYS A 154 10.41 12.40 5.18
C LYS A 154 9.53 11.29 5.67
N ALA A 155 9.25 10.30 4.82
CA ALA A 155 8.59 9.07 5.27
C ALA A 155 9.44 8.36 6.34
N CYS A 156 10.76 8.24 6.16
CA CYS A 156 11.66 7.67 7.17
C CYS A 156 11.67 8.46 8.48
N GLU A 157 11.77 9.81 8.42
CA GLU A 157 11.70 10.69 9.58
C GLU A 157 10.41 10.47 10.39
N ALA A 158 9.27 10.30 9.70
CA ALA A 158 7.99 10.03 10.36
C ALA A 158 7.98 8.70 11.13
N HIS A 159 8.56 7.63 10.56
CA HIS A 159 8.67 6.35 11.25
C HIS A 159 9.57 6.44 12.49
N ILE A 160 10.72 7.10 12.37
CA ILE A 160 11.65 7.33 13.48
C ILE A 160 10.97 8.16 14.58
N LEU A 161 10.23 9.21 14.19
CA LEU A 161 9.53 10.07 15.12
C LEU A 161 8.44 9.29 15.87
N ALA A 162 7.63 8.50 15.17
CA ALA A 162 6.62 7.66 15.80
C ALA A 162 7.23 6.70 16.83
N ALA A 163 8.32 6.01 16.47
CA ALA A 163 9.04 5.13 17.39
C ALA A 163 9.56 5.86 18.64
N LYS A 164 10.20 7.03 18.46
CA LYS A 164 10.67 7.85 19.59
C LYS A 164 9.54 8.27 20.52
N ARG A 165 8.43 8.76 19.96
CA ARG A 165 7.28 9.23 20.76
C ARG A 165 6.59 8.09 21.50
N ILE A 166 6.53 6.89 20.93
CA ILE A 166 6.10 5.69 21.65
C ILE A 166 7.01 5.40 22.84
N LEU A 167 8.33 5.37 22.64
CA LEU A 167 9.29 5.03 23.69
C LEU A 167 9.30 6.05 24.85
N GLU A 168 9.05 7.32 24.54
CA GLU A 168 8.85 8.42 25.49
C GLU A 168 7.49 8.38 26.21
N GLY A 169 6.55 7.52 25.78
CA GLY A 169 5.19 7.49 26.31
C GLY A 169 4.32 8.70 25.91
N ARG A 170 4.64 9.34 24.78
CA ARG A 170 3.98 10.55 24.27
C ARG A 170 3.08 10.31 23.05
N LEU A 171 3.07 9.08 22.53
CA LEU A 171 2.16 8.65 21.48
C LEU A 171 1.27 7.55 22.03
N ASN A 172 -0.04 7.69 21.86
CA ASN A 172 -0.96 6.60 22.13
C ASN A 172 -0.82 5.56 21.03
N GLY A 173 -0.81 4.29 21.40
CA GLY A 173 -0.67 3.19 20.46
C GLY A 173 -1.96 2.88 19.71
N GLY A 174 -1.87 1.96 18.75
CA GLY A 174 -2.99 1.53 17.92
C GLY A 174 -3.49 2.59 16.94
N GLN A 175 -2.75 3.68 16.75
CA GLN A 175 -3.14 4.78 15.87
C GLN A 175 -2.49 4.67 14.49
N ALA A 176 -3.15 5.24 13.49
CA ALA A 176 -2.65 5.37 12.12
C ALA A 176 -2.54 6.85 11.73
N PHE A 177 -1.52 7.21 10.95
CA PHE A 177 -1.21 8.59 10.56
C PHE A 177 -0.94 8.70 9.07
N PHE A 178 -1.50 9.70 8.42
CA PHE A 178 -1.15 10.05 7.04
C PHE A 178 0.11 10.89 6.99
N ILE A 179 1.09 10.47 6.18
CA ILE A 179 2.32 11.25 5.95
C ILE A 179 2.39 11.58 4.47
N SER A 180 2.41 12.87 4.16
CA SER A 180 2.33 13.40 2.80
C SER A 180 3.05 14.75 2.75
N ASP A 181 3.55 15.12 1.57
CA ASP A 181 4.07 16.47 1.31
C ASP A 181 2.93 17.51 1.25
N GLY A 182 1.67 17.08 1.30
CA GLY A 182 0.48 17.95 1.36
C GLY A 182 0.11 18.56 0.01
N VAL A 183 0.71 18.08 -1.07
CA VAL A 183 0.45 18.55 -2.43
C VAL A 183 -0.13 17.41 -3.25
N SER A 184 -1.32 17.64 -3.83
CA SER A 184 -1.96 16.72 -4.75
C SER A 184 -1.72 17.18 -6.19
N LEU A 185 -1.21 16.29 -7.03
CA LEU A 185 -0.87 16.56 -8.43
C LEU A 185 -1.26 15.36 -9.31
N PRO A 186 -1.67 15.58 -10.57
CA PRO A 186 -1.71 14.50 -11.55
C PRO A 186 -0.35 13.81 -11.62
N TYR A 187 -0.35 12.47 -11.73
CA TYR A 187 0.88 11.67 -11.68
C TYR A 187 1.93 12.15 -12.70
N PHE A 188 1.51 12.40 -13.94
CA PHE A 188 2.40 12.83 -15.01
C PHE A 188 2.90 14.26 -14.85
N ASP A 189 2.14 15.13 -14.19
CA ASP A 189 2.62 16.47 -13.84
C ASP A 189 3.69 16.39 -12.76
N PHE A 190 3.54 15.48 -11.79
CA PHE A 190 4.57 15.20 -10.80
C PHE A 190 5.84 14.63 -11.45
N ALA A 191 5.72 13.61 -12.29
CA ALA A 191 6.85 13.05 -13.04
C ALA A 191 7.59 14.13 -13.85
N ARG A 192 6.87 15.01 -14.55
CA ARG A 192 7.48 16.12 -15.30
C ARG A 192 8.26 17.08 -14.40
N LYS A 193 7.78 17.35 -13.19
CA LYS A 193 8.52 18.17 -12.21
C LYS A 193 9.83 17.49 -11.79
N LEU A 194 9.82 16.17 -11.58
CA LEU A 194 11.05 15.41 -11.29
C LEU A 194 12.05 15.52 -12.45
N TYR A 195 11.60 15.30 -13.69
CA TYR A 195 12.45 15.41 -14.88
C TYR A 195 12.98 16.83 -15.10
N ALA A 196 12.15 17.86 -14.89
CA ALA A 196 12.60 19.24 -14.93
C ALA A 196 13.66 19.53 -13.86
N GLY A 197 13.49 19.00 -12.64
CA GLY A 197 14.48 19.07 -11.56
C GLY A 197 15.78 18.36 -11.90
N ALA A 198 15.73 17.27 -12.67
CA ALA A 198 16.88 16.55 -13.21
C ALA A 198 17.56 17.25 -14.41
N GLY A 199 17.09 18.43 -14.83
CA GLY A 199 17.64 19.19 -15.97
C GLY A 199 17.05 18.83 -17.34
N HIS A 200 15.98 18.03 -17.37
CA HIS A 200 15.31 17.57 -18.58
C HIS A 200 13.84 18.01 -18.63
N PRO A 201 13.53 19.32 -18.71
CA PRO A 201 12.15 19.80 -18.73
C PRO A 201 11.42 19.32 -20.00
N VAL A 202 10.19 18.81 -19.83
CA VAL A 202 9.31 18.38 -20.94
C VAL A 202 8.20 19.42 -21.16
N PRO A 203 8.17 20.11 -22.31
CA PRO A 203 7.11 21.06 -22.67
C PRO A 203 5.71 20.40 -22.78
N PRO A 204 4.61 21.10 -22.46
CA PRO A 204 3.26 20.53 -22.56
C PRO A 204 2.86 20.03 -23.96
N ASP A 205 3.36 20.66 -25.02
CA ASP A 205 3.11 20.31 -26.42
C ASP A 205 3.80 19.01 -26.86
N GLN A 206 4.75 18.50 -26.08
CA GLN A 206 5.42 17.23 -26.33
C GLN A 206 4.75 16.03 -25.63
N ILE A 207 3.67 16.26 -24.87
CA ILE A 207 2.94 15.21 -24.16
C ILE A 207 2.10 14.41 -25.16
N LYS A 208 2.28 13.09 -25.15
CA LYS A 208 1.46 12.16 -25.95
C LYS A 208 0.49 11.43 -25.03
N VAL A 209 -0.77 11.84 -25.06
CA VAL A 209 -1.83 11.13 -24.34
C VAL A 209 -2.16 9.85 -25.10
N MET A 210 -1.99 8.69 -24.47
CA MET A 210 -2.41 7.43 -25.06
C MET A 210 -3.74 6.96 -24.44
N PRO A 211 -4.70 6.51 -25.25
CA PRO A 211 -5.92 5.92 -24.74
C PRO A 211 -5.60 4.71 -23.83
N LEU A 212 -6.30 4.60 -22.69
CA LEU A 212 -6.10 3.50 -21.74
C LEU A 212 -6.21 2.12 -22.39
N TRP A 213 -7.16 1.93 -23.32
CA TRP A 213 -7.31 0.65 -24.03
C TRP A 213 -6.04 0.22 -24.77
N LEU A 214 -5.31 1.17 -25.36
CA LEU A 214 -4.09 0.89 -26.11
C LEU A 214 -2.96 0.48 -25.17
N VAL A 215 -2.83 1.13 -24.01
CA VAL A 215 -1.84 0.77 -22.99
C VAL A 215 -2.10 -0.63 -22.45
N VAL A 216 -3.36 -0.94 -22.12
CA VAL A 216 -3.75 -2.27 -21.63
C VAL A 216 -3.43 -3.35 -22.67
N SER A 217 -3.72 -3.10 -23.95
CA SER A 217 -3.38 -4.05 -25.02
C SER A 217 -1.88 -4.26 -25.19
N ILE A 218 -1.06 -3.20 -25.09
CA ILE A 218 0.41 -3.32 -25.18
C ILE A 218 0.96 -4.08 -23.97
N ALA A 219 0.48 -3.76 -22.75
CA ALA A 219 0.91 -4.45 -21.54
C ALA A 219 0.61 -5.95 -21.59
N GLN A 220 -0.55 -6.34 -22.15
CA GLN A 220 -0.92 -7.74 -22.35
C GLN A 220 -0.06 -8.49 -23.38
N LEU A 221 0.59 -7.77 -24.30
CA LEU A 221 1.45 -8.35 -25.34
C LEU A 221 2.95 -8.39 -24.94
N GLY A 222 3.32 -7.66 -23.88
CA GLY A 222 4.71 -7.55 -23.40
C GLY A 222 5.08 -8.53 -22.28
N GLU A 223 4.12 -9.31 -21.77
CA GLU A 223 4.31 -10.46 -20.87
C GLU A 223 4.34 -11.77 -21.66
#